data_AF-A0A669QH82-F1
#
_entry.id   AF-A0A669QH82-F1
#
_cell.length_a   1.000
_cell.length_b   1.000
_cell.length_c   1.000
_cell.angle_alpha   90.00
_cell.angle_beta   90.00
_cell.angle_gamma   90.00
#
_symmetry.space_group_name_H-M   'P 1'
#
loop_
_entity.id
_entity.type
_entity.pdbx_description
1 polymer ?
#
loop_
_entity_poly.entity_id
_entity_poly.type
_entity_poly.pdbx_seq_one_letter_code
_entity_poly.pdbx_strand_id
1 'polypeptide(L)'
;MIRQGNGTFNSIPELAVERMAQVIQELREEMARVSEKVQTIADGFPLPDYTRHVNKALLKAEDRSQPFLREVERFEWYRWVAGTALCSIVLLIVTCNVAGMALGAYGLSKREDPSDYECRGEAGAKFLMIGVGLGFLFSWLLILMVFTTFLVGGNVQTLVCRNWVNQEIYKFIDTPGNLPPSMNLTQQLNLRKDSNLTAAYRECKSGAGLWEVLQLEKSYDLDEHLKSPKYTANFQKRLGDFTAQLGDVRLLRSEGRNDLETFARSGVDEVDYGSFQEEMKIPVVQTSLPALARSLEGLQKMQRNGTVAGRLAAEAKALWQMQNSTVQTQEALVVKLGESVRFLSRLAPHLQERVKTTLATIASVEARLPVQAQQILRQEIGCFTRKELRYFAQYLHWVGQTLREDVASCQPLATALDNGRVILCDRIADPWNAFWFSLGCCTFFLIPNIIFAIRLTKHFRPIRNRLISTGSEETCPFHIPRVTALKL
;
A
#
# COMPACT_ATOMS: atom_id res chain seq x y z
N MET A 1 -25.84 -51.97 19.41
CA MET A 1 -24.44 -52.18 18.98
C MET A 1 -24.04 -51.27 17.81
N ILE A 2 -24.63 -51.37 16.61
CA ILE A 2 -24.20 -50.57 15.43
C ILE A 2 -24.23 -49.05 15.67
N ARG A 3 -25.34 -48.49 16.18
CA ARG A 3 -25.43 -47.05 16.48
C ARG A 3 -24.35 -46.57 17.43
N GLN A 4 -23.97 -47.41 18.39
CA GLN A 4 -22.95 -47.09 19.38
C GLN A 4 -21.55 -47.09 18.77
N GLY A 5 -21.23 -48.09 17.93
CA GLY A 5 -19.96 -48.12 17.19
C GLY A 5 -19.81 -46.91 16.26
N ASN A 6 -20.89 -46.52 15.57
CA ASN A 6 -20.92 -45.29 14.78
C ASN A 6 -20.72 -44.04 15.65
N GLY A 7 -21.32 -43.99 16.84
CA GLY A 7 -21.11 -42.90 17.80
C GLY A 7 -19.64 -42.78 18.20
N THR A 8 -18.99 -43.88 18.58
CA THR A 8 -17.56 -43.88 18.92
C THR A 8 -16.72 -43.40 17.74
N PHE A 9 -16.95 -43.94 16.54
CA PHE A 9 -16.20 -43.56 15.33
C PHE A 9 -16.35 -42.07 15.01
N ASN A 10 -17.57 -41.54 15.06
CA ASN A 10 -17.86 -40.14 14.74
C ASN A 10 -17.35 -39.15 15.81
N SER A 11 -17.10 -39.60 17.05
CA SER A 11 -16.55 -38.76 18.12
C SER A 11 -15.02 -38.55 18.04
N ILE A 12 -14.32 -39.34 17.24
CA ILE A 12 -12.85 -39.28 17.11
C ILE A 12 -12.36 -37.90 16.66
N PRO A 13 -12.93 -37.27 15.61
CA PRO A 13 -12.52 -35.92 15.21
C PRO A 13 -12.78 -34.86 16.29
N GLU A 14 -13.91 -34.96 17.01
CA GLU A 14 -14.26 -34.02 18.08
C GLU A 14 -13.24 -34.08 19.23
N LEU A 15 -12.82 -35.29 19.62
CA LEU A 15 -11.78 -35.49 20.61
C LEU A 15 -10.45 -34.86 20.17
N ALA A 16 -10.08 -34.99 18.89
CA ALA A 16 -8.87 -34.36 18.36
C ALA A 16 -8.94 -32.82 18.45
N VAL A 17 -10.10 -32.22 18.16
CA VAL A 17 -10.33 -30.77 18.30
C VAL A 17 -10.21 -30.34 19.75
N GLU A 18 -10.86 -31.05 20.68
CA GLU A 18 -10.81 -30.75 22.11
C GLU A 18 -9.38 -30.80 22.65
N ARG A 19 -8.61 -31.83 22.29
CA ARG A 19 -7.20 -31.96 22.72
C ARG A 19 -6.29 -30.88 22.12
N MET A 20 -6.61 -30.39 20.92
CA MET A 20 -5.85 -29.34 20.26
C MET A 20 -6.20 -27.94 20.79
N ALA A 21 -7.33 -27.77 21.50
CA ALA A 21 -7.80 -26.46 21.96
C ALA A 21 -6.78 -25.71 22.83
N GLN A 22 -6.15 -26.41 23.77
CA GLN A 22 -5.11 -25.82 24.63
C GLN A 22 -3.88 -25.40 23.80
N VAL A 23 -3.44 -26.26 22.87
CA VAL A 23 -2.30 -25.94 21.99
C VAL A 23 -2.60 -24.74 21.12
N ILE A 24 -3.82 -24.63 20.58
CA ILE A 24 -4.24 -23.46 19.79
C ILE A 24 -4.18 -22.18 20.64
N GLN A 25 -4.63 -22.23 21.90
CA GLN A 25 -4.57 -21.08 22.79
C GLN A 25 -3.12 -20.65 23.04
N GLU A 26 -2.24 -21.59 23.36
CA GLU A 26 -0.80 -21.32 23.55
C GLU A 26 -0.14 -20.78 22.27
N LEU A 27 -0.48 -21.31 21.10
CA LEU A 27 0.03 -20.82 19.82
C LEU A 27 -0.43 -19.39 19.52
N ARG A 28 -1.65 -19.02 19.90
CA ARG A 28 -2.14 -17.64 19.78
C ARG A 28 -1.36 -16.68 20.66
N GLU A 29 -1.06 -17.08 21.89
CA GLU A 29 -0.23 -16.28 22.81
C GLU A 29 1.20 -16.12 22.28
N GLU A 30 1.81 -17.18 21.74
CA GLU A 30 3.12 -17.08 21.10
C GLU A 30 3.10 -16.18 19.86
N MET A 31 2.04 -16.25 19.03
CA MET A 31 1.88 -15.33 17.89
C MET A 31 1.79 -13.86 18.34
N ALA A 32 1.06 -13.58 19.43
CA ALA A 32 0.99 -12.23 19.99
C ALA A 32 2.38 -11.73 20.46
N ARG A 33 3.15 -12.58 21.14
CA ARG A 33 4.53 -12.25 21.56
C ARG A 33 5.47 -12.07 20.36
N VAL A 34 5.32 -12.87 19.31
CA VAL A 34 6.08 -12.71 18.07
C VAL A 34 5.75 -11.37 17.41
N SER A 35 4.48 -11.00 17.35
CA SER A 35 4.05 -9.70 16.83
C SER A 35 4.70 -8.54 17.60
N GLU A 36 4.70 -8.59 18.93
CA GLU A 36 5.36 -7.58 19.78
C GLU A 36 6.87 -7.52 19.51
N LYS A 37 7.55 -8.68 19.47
CA LYS A 37 8.99 -8.74 19.13
C LYS A 37 9.29 -8.15 17.76
N VAL A 38 8.46 -8.42 16.75
CA VAL A 38 8.65 -7.84 15.41
C VAL A 38 8.46 -6.33 15.43
N GLN A 39 7.51 -5.80 16.21
CA GLN A 39 7.35 -4.35 16.39
C GLN A 39 8.58 -3.71 17.03
N THR A 40 9.19 -4.37 18.01
CA THR A 40 10.42 -3.86 18.67
C THR A 40 11.65 -3.84 17.77
N ILE A 41 11.63 -4.46 16.58
CA ILE A 41 12.73 -4.34 15.60
C ILE A 41 12.91 -2.87 15.19
N ALA A 42 11.82 -2.11 15.08
CA ALA A 42 11.88 -0.69 14.78
C ALA A 42 12.60 0.09 15.90
N ASP A 43 12.34 -0.25 17.15
CA ASP A 43 12.97 0.38 18.32
C ASP A 43 14.46 0.01 18.46
N GLY A 44 14.83 -1.19 18.01
CA GLY A 44 16.21 -1.67 18.00
C GLY A 44 17.11 -1.00 16.96
N PHE A 45 16.52 -0.30 15.98
CA PHE A 45 17.29 0.43 14.97
C PHE A 45 17.97 1.65 15.62
N PRO A 46 19.32 1.79 15.56
CA PRO A 46 20.04 2.87 16.22
C PRO A 46 19.93 4.18 15.43
N LEU A 47 18.70 4.68 15.27
CA LEU A 47 18.39 5.96 14.62
C LEU A 47 19.24 7.11 15.18
N PRO A 48 19.51 7.22 16.50
CA PRO A 48 20.36 8.27 17.04
C PRO A 48 21.78 8.27 16.47
N ASP A 49 22.38 7.11 16.21
CA ASP A 49 23.78 7.06 15.75
C ASP A 49 23.94 7.63 14.33
N TYR A 50 22.96 7.39 13.46
CA TYR A 50 22.95 7.94 12.10
C TYR A 50 22.49 9.40 12.05
N THR A 51 21.45 9.74 12.82
CA THR A 51 20.91 11.12 12.80
C THR A 51 21.78 12.10 13.56
N ARG A 52 22.56 11.66 14.57
CA ARG A 52 23.37 12.56 15.40
C ARG A 52 24.47 13.27 14.63
N HIS A 53 25.14 12.59 13.69
CA HIS A 53 26.18 13.22 12.87
C HIS A 53 25.59 14.29 11.94
N VAL A 54 24.48 13.96 11.27
CA VAL A 54 23.76 14.89 10.39
C VAL A 54 23.17 16.05 11.19
N ASN A 55 22.52 15.78 12.32
CA ASN A 55 21.94 16.80 13.19
C ASN A 55 23.02 17.73 13.76
N LYS A 56 24.16 17.18 14.19
CA LYS A 56 25.30 18.00 14.65
C LYS A 56 25.89 18.85 13.53
N ALA A 57 25.97 18.33 12.31
CA ALA A 57 26.41 19.09 11.15
C ALA A 57 25.43 20.21 10.80
N LEU A 58 24.12 19.93 10.82
CA LEU A 58 23.05 20.90 10.60
C LEU A 58 23.05 22.00 11.66
N LEU A 59 23.09 21.65 12.94
CA LEU A 59 23.16 22.62 14.04
C LEU A 59 24.40 23.50 13.94
N LYS A 60 25.56 22.91 13.56
CA LYS A 60 26.79 23.68 13.35
C LYS A 60 26.70 24.60 12.13
N ALA A 61 26.01 24.17 11.07
CA ALA A 61 25.77 24.99 9.89
C ALA A 61 24.79 26.13 10.21
N GLU A 62 23.74 25.86 10.97
CA GLU A 62 22.76 26.83 11.46
C GLU A 62 23.44 27.90 12.32
N ASP A 63 24.19 27.47 13.35
CA ASP A 63 24.93 28.35 14.26
C ASP A 63 25.96 29.21 13.51
N ARG A 64 26.69 28.63 12.52
CA ARG A 64 27.57 29.40 11.65
C ARG A 64 26.83 30.36 10.73
N SER A 65 25.64 30.01 10.26
CA SER A 65 24.87 30.83 9.31
C SER A 65 24.16 31.99 10.00
N GLN A 66 23.78 31.85 11.27
CA GLN A 66 23.03 32.84 12.02
C GLN A 66 23.67 34.24 12.06
N PRO A 67 24.99 34.41 12.30
CA PRO A 67 25.63 35.72 12.16
C PRO A 67 25.61 36.21 10.72
N PHE A 68 25.89 35.36 9.72
CA PHE A 68 25.80 35.79 8.32
C PHE A 68 24.40 36.25 7.93
N LEU A 69 23.34 35.59 8.40
CA LEU A 69 21.95 35.95 8.09
C LEU A 69 21.56 37.33 8.67
N ARG A 70 22.01 37.66 9.88
CA ARG A 70 21.79 39.00 10.48
C ARG A 70 22.49 40.09 9.68
N GLU A 71 23.69 39.80 9.17
CA GLU A 71 24.47 40.74 8.38
C GLU A 71 23.86 40.90 6.98
N VAL A 72 23.32 39.82 6.40
CA VAL A 72 22.58 39.83 5.14
C VAL A 72 21.30 40.65 5.25
N GLU A 73 20.55 40.56 6.34
CA GLU A 73 19.34 41.37 6.54
C GLU A 73 19.67 42.88 6.51
N ARG A 74 20.76 43.27 7.19
CA ARG A 74 21.23 44.66 7.18
C ARG A 74 21.71 45.09 5.78
N PHE A 75 22.48 44.25 5.10
CA PHE A 75 22.95 44.51 3.74
C PHE A 75 21.78 44.61 2.76
N GLU A 76 20.75 43.78 2.92
CA GLU A 76 19.58 43.73 2.08
C GLU A 76 18.77 45.02 2.17
N TRP A 77 18.63 45.58 3.38
CA TRP A 77 18.05 46.91 3.55
C TRP A 77 18.83 47.99 2.78
N TYR A 78 20.16 48.01 2.90
CA TYR A 78 20.99 48.98 2.16
C TYR A 78 20.89 48.78 0.65
N ARG A 79 20.91 47.53 0.17
CA ARG A 79 20.75 47.18 -1.24
C ARG A 79 19.41 47.67 -1.76
N TRP A 80 18.33 47.43 -1.02
CA TRP A 80 16.98 47.85 -1.39
C TRP A 80 16.87 49.38 -1.46
N VAL A 81 17.34 50.10 -0.43
CA VAL A 81 17.32 51.57 -0.42
C VAL A 81 18.15 52.15 -1.57
N ALA A 82 19.38 51.67 -1.77
CA ALA A 82 20.26 52.14 -2.84
C ALA A 82 19.69 51.86 -4.23
N GLY A 83 19.16 50.65 -4.45
CA GLY A 83 18.51 50.26 -5.69
C GLY A 83 17.28 51.13 -5.99
N THR A 84 16.37 51.28 -5.02
CA THR A 84 15.15 52.09 -5.18
C THR A 84 15.47 53.56 -5.42
N ALA A 85 16.46 54.13 -4.74
CA ALA A 85 16.89 55.52 -4.96
C ALA A 85 17.42 55.74 -6.38
N LEU A 86 18.30 54.86 -6.87
CA LEU A 86 18.86 54.94 -8.22
C LEU A 86 17.79 54.70 -9.30
N CYS A 87 16.90 53.74 -9.11
CA CYS A 87 15.76 53.54 -10.01
C CYS A 87 14.83 54.76 -10.04
N SER A 88 14.61 55.42 -8.90
CA SER A 88 13.82 56.66 -8.83
C SER A 88 14.49 57.81 -9.58
N ILE A 89 15.82 57.90 -9.56
CA ILE A 89 16.58 58.88 -10.36
C ILE A 89 16.39 58.61 -11.85
N VAL A 90 16.50 57.36 -12.30
CA VAL A 90 16.26 56.99 -13.71
C VAL A 90 14.83 57.35 -14.12
N LEU A 91 13.84 57.03 -13.30
CA LEU A 91 12.45 57.41 -13.54
C LEU A 91 12.28 58.92 -13.63
N LEU A 92 12.88 59.68 -12.73
CA LEU A 92 12.84 61.14 -12.75
C LEU A 92 13.43 61.71 -14.05
N ILE A 93 14.59 61.20 -14.48
CA ILE A 93 15.21 61.60 -15.76
C ILE A 93 14.26 61.33 -16.92
N VAL A 94 13.66 60.13 -16.97
CA VAL A 94 12.70 59.77 -18.02
C VAL A 94 11.47 60.68 -17.98
N THR A 95 10.90 60.95 -16.80
CA THR A 95 9.75 61.84 -16.66
C THR A 95 10.08 63.27 -17.09
N CYS A 96 11.23 63.83 -16.70
CA CYS A 96 11.69 65.13 -17.16
C CYS A 96 11.84 65.16 -18.69
N ASN A 97 12.36 64.10 -19.29
CA ASN A 97 12.50 64.01 -20.74
C ASN A 97 11.16 63.92 -21.46
N VAL A 98 10.23 63.09 -20.99
CA VAL A 98 8.89 62.96 -21.58
C VAL A 98 8.10 64.26 -21.44
N ALA A 99 8.09 64.87 -20.25
CA ALA A 99 7.45 66.16 -20.03
C ALA A 99 8.08 67.26 -20.89
N GLY A 100 9.41 67.26 -21.00
CA GLY A 100 10.17 68.18 -21.84
C GLY A 100 9.82 68.06 -23.32
N MET A 101 9.71 66.82 -23.83
CA MET A 101 9.27 66.55 -25.21
C MET A 101 7.82 66.97 -25.44
N ALA A 102 6.89 66.65 -24.53
CA ALA A 102 5.47 66.97 -24.68
C ALA A 102 5.21 68.48 -24.66
N LEU A 103 5.78 69.19 -23.69
CA LEU A 103 5.65 70.64 -23.57
C LEU A 103 6.36 71.36 -24.72
N GLY A 104 7.53 70.86 -25.13
CA GLY A 104 8.29 71.38 -26.26
C GLY A 104 7.58 71.20 -27.60
N ALA A 105 7.05 70.01 -27.89
CA ALA A 105 6.28 69.74 -29.09
C ALA A 105 4.98 70.55 -29.13
N TYR A 106 4.27 70.65 -28.00
CA TYR A 106 3.07 71.49 -27.90
C TYR A 106 3.40 72.97 -28.14
N GLY A 107 4.48 73.46 -27.52
CA GLY A 107 4.97 74.83 -27.71
C GLY A 107 5.36 75.12 -29.16
N LEU A 108 5.96 74.15 -29.86
CA LEU A 108 6.23 74.27 -31.30
C LEU A 108 4.94 74.29 -32.14
N SER A 109 3.96 73.45 -31.82
CA SER A 109 2.71 73.37 -32.59
C SER A 109 1.85 74.64 -32.51
N LYS A 110 1.99 75.39 -31.42
CA LYS A 110 1.24 76.64 -31.18
C LYS A 110 1.96 77.89 -31.71
N ARG A 111 3.15 77.73 -32.27
CA ARG A 111 4.01 78.82 -32.68
C ARG A 111 3.68 79.26 -34.11
N GLU A 112 3.41 80.55 -34.31
CA GLU A 112 3.14 81.11 -35.63
C GLU A 112 4.44 81.40 -36.41
N ASP A 113 5.43 82.07 -35.80
CA ASP A 113 6.75 82.31 -36.41
C ASP A 113 7.93 81.68 -35.63
N PRO A 114 8.96 81.15 -36.31
CA PRO A 114 10.16 80.55 -35.68
C PRO A 114 11.00 81.50 -34.81
N SER A 115 10.67 82.79 -34.75
CA SER A 115 11.29 83.81 -33.88
C SER A 115 10.53 84.07 -32.58
N ASP A 116 9.26 83.67 -32.48
CA ASP A 116 8.38 84.08 -31.38
C ASP A 116 8.61 83.30 -30.09
N TYR A 117 8.53 83.99 -28.95
CA TYR A 117 8.72 83.37 -27.65
C TYR A 117 7.43 82.67 -27.20
N GLU A 118 7.50 81.36 -26.96
CA GLU A 118 6.38 80.58 -26.42
C GLU A 118 6.76 79.96 -25.08
N CYS A 119 5.98 80.27 -24.03
CA CYS A 119 6.28 79.90 -22.65
C CYS A 119 6.38 78.37 -22.46
N ARG A 120 5.52 77.61 -23.16
CA ARG A 120 5.49 76.14 -23.07
C ARG A 120 6.69 75.48 -23.76
N GLY A 121 7.18 76.06 -24.87
CA GLY A 121 8.38 75.60 -25.56
C GLY A 121 9.65 75.80 -24.72
N GLU A 122 9.79 76.98 -24.09
CA GLU A 122 10.90 77.27 -23.18
C GLU A 122 10.85 76.39 -21.92
N ALA A 123 9.65 76.14 -21.36
CA ALA A 123 9.47 75.20 -20.26
C ALA A 123 9.90 73.77 -20.67
N GLY A 124 9.50 73.30 -21.85
CA GLY A 124 9.92 72.01 -22.39
C GLY A 124 11.44 71.90 -22.56
N ALA A 125 12.09 72.97 -23.03
CA ALA A 125 13.54 73.04 -23.14
C ALA A 125 14.24 72.98 -21.77
N LYS A 126 13.69 73.68 -20.76
CA LYS A 126 14.22 73.63 -19.38
C LYS A 126 14.11 72.23 -18.79
N PHE A 127 12.97 71.54 -18.95
CA PHE A 127 12.80 70.16 -18.48
C PHE A 127 13.76 69.17 -19.14
N LEU A 128 14.00 69.29 -20.46
CA LEU A 128 15.01 68.47 -21.14
C LEU A 128 16.43 68.76 -20.62
N MET A 129 16.79 70.02 -20.36
CA MET A 129 18.10 70.37 -19.79
C MET A 129 18.27 69.87 -18.35
N ILE A 130 17.19 69.86 -17.55
CA ILE A 130 17.19 69.25 -16.21
C ILE A 130 17.43 67.74 -16.32
N GLY A 131 16.75 67.06 -17.25
CA GLY A 131 16.96 65.63 -17.52
C GLY A 131 18.40 65.32 -17.94
N VAL A 132 18.99 66.14 -18.81
CA VAL A 132 20.42 66.03 -19.21
C VAL A 132 21.35 66.24 -18.03
N GLY A 133 21.10 67.26 -17.21
CA GLY A 133 21.91 67.57 -16.03
C GLY A 133 21.90 66.44 -15.00
N LEU A 134 20.72 65.90 -14.69
CA LEU A 134 20.56 64.74 -13.81
C LEU A 134 21.20 63.49 -14.41
N GLY A 135 20.99 63.23 -15.70
CA GLY A 135 21.59 62.10 -16.40
C GLY A 135 23.11 62.12 -16.35
N PHE A 136 23.74 63.28 -16.59
CA PHE A 136 25.19 63.42 -16.49
C PHE A 136 25.71 63.27 -15.06
N LEU A 137 25.04 63.91 -14.09
CA LEU A 137 25.45 63.90 -12.68
C LEU A 137 25.45 62.48 -12.07
N PHE A 138 24.43 61.68 -12.39
CA PHE A 138 24.25 60.34 -11.82
C PHE A 138 24.76 59.20 -12.70
N SER A 139 25.22 59.47 -13.93
CA SER A 139 25.69 58.44 -14.87
C SER A 139 26.80 57.56 -14.28
N TRP A 140 27.82 58.17 -13.65
CA TRP A 140 28.93 57.42 -13.08
C TRP A 140 28.50 56.50 -11.92
N LEU A 141 27.53 56.92 -11.11
CA LEU A 141 26.96 56.12 -10.03
C LEU A 141 26.17 54.93 -10.59
N LEU A 142 25.38 55.14 -11.64
CA LEU A 142 24.64 54.08 -12.31
C LEU A 142 25.59 53.06 -12.95
N ILE A 143 26.65 53.51 -13.62
CA ILE A 143 27.67 52.63 -14.22
C ILE A 143 28.37 51.80 -13.14
N LEU A 144 28.79 52.42 -12.03
CA LEU A 144 29.46 51.73 -10.93
C LEU A 144 28.55 50.68 -10.29
N MET A 145 27.27 51.01 -10.08
CA MET A 145 26.29 50.07 -9.55
C MET A 145 26.07 48.89 -10.50
N VAL A 146 25.90 49.14 -11.81
CA VAL A 146 25.75 48.08 -12.82
C VAL A 146 26.98 47.18 -12.83
N PHE A 147 28.19 47.74 -12.79
CA PHE A 147 29.42 46.96 -12.80
C PHE A 147 29.57 46.06 -11.56
N THR A 148 29.35 46.61 -10.36
CA THR A 148 29.46 45.84 -9.11
C THR A 148 28.42 44.72 -9.04
N THR A 149 27.17 45.01 -9.40
CA THR A 149 26.09 44.01 -9.43
C THR A 149 26.28 42.97 -10.53
N PHE A 150 26.80 43.35 -11.70
CA PHE A 150 27.20 42.43 -12.77
C PHE A 150 28.31 41.48 -12.32
N LEU A 151 29.37 42.00 -11.68
CA LEU A 151 30.47 41.15 -11.21
C LEU A 151 29.96 40.08 -10.25
N VAL A 152 29.08 40.42 -9.32
CA VAL A 152 28.51 39.43 -8.39
C VAL A 152 27.58 38.46 -9.12
N GLY A 153 26.55 38.98 -9.80
CA GLY A 153 25.50 38.16 -10.43
C GLY A 153 26.01 37.29 -11.57
N GLY A 154 26.87 37.84 -12.43
CA GLY A 154 27.45 37.15 -13.57
C GLY A 154 28.39 36.02 -13.17
N ASN A 155 29.18 36.21 -12.11
CA ASN A 155 30.02 35.15 -11.55
C ASN A 155 29.17 34.06 -10.88
N VAL A 156 28.15 34.41 -10.10
CA VAL A 156 27.24 33.41 -9.50
C VAL A 156 26.55 32.58 -10.59
N GLN A 157 26.08 33.21 -11.67
CA GLN A 157 25.42 32.48 -12.75
C GLN A 157 26.37 31.51 -13.47
N THR A 158 27.59 31.97 -13.76
CA THR A 158 28.55 31.22 -14.59
C THR A 158 29.29 30.15 -13.79
N LEU A 159 29.77 30.48 -12.58
CA LEU A 159 30.60 29.60 -11.76
C LEU A 159 29.79 28.64 -10.88
N VAL A 160 28.60 29.06 -10.42
CA VAL A 160 27.79 28.27 -9.49
C VAL A 160 26.60 27.66 -10.22
N CYS A 161 25.68 28.48 -10.73
CA CYS A 161 24.38 27.98 -11.22
C CYS A 161 24.50 27.06 -12.44
N ARG A 162 25.32 27.44 -13.43
CA ARG A 162 25.57 26.60 -14.62
C ARG A 162 26.26 25.28 -14.27
N ASN A 163 27.24 25.32 -13.37
CA ASN A 163 27.98 24.13 -12.93
C ASN A 163 27.13 23.23 -12.01
N TRP A 164 26.15 23.79 -11.30
CA TRP A 164 25.18 23.03 -10.51
C TRP A 164 24.23 22.24 -11.41
N VAL A 165 23.73 22.85 -12.49
CA VAL A 165 22.91 22.16 -13.50
C VAL A 165 23.65 20.96 -14.09
N ASN A 166 24.93 21.15 -14.44
CA ASN A 166 25.77 20.12 -15.04
C ASN A 166 26.29 19.09 -14.02
N GLN A 167 25.93 19.22 -12.73
CA GLN A 167 26.40 18.39 -11.63
C GLN A 167 27.92 18.45 -11.40
N GLU A 168 28.61 19.40 -12.03
CA GLU A 168 30.05 19.61 -11.87
C GLU A 168 30.37 20.23 -10.51
N ILE A 169 29.42 20.97 -9.93
CA ILE A 169 29.58 21.52 -8.59
C ILE A 169 29.75 20.43 -7.53
N TYR A 170 29.09 19.28 -7.70
CA TYR A 170 29.24 18.15 -6.78
C TYR A 170 30.63 17.52 -6.88
N LYS A 171 31.18 17.42 -8.10
CA LYS A 171 32.58 16.99 -8.29
C LYS A 171 33.57 17.96 -7.66
N PHE A 172 33.31 19.27 -7.77
CA PHE A 172 34.14 20.29 -7.14
C PHE A 172 34.12 20.17 -5.61
N ILE A 173 32.94 19.90 -5.01
CA ILE A 173 32.75 19.68 -3.57
C ILE A 173 33.45 18.40 -3.10
N ASP A 174 33.36 17.32 -3.89
CA ASP A 174 33.97 16.02 -3.58
C ASP A 174 35.50 16.04 -3.69
N THR A 175 36.08 16.96 -4.46
CA THR A 175 37.53 17.00 -4.73
C THR A 175 38.30 17.44 -3.47
N PRO A 176 39.19 16.60 -2.91
CA PRO A 176 39.94 16.93 -1.72
C PRO A 176 40.87 18.12 -1.97
N GLY A 177 40.78 19.14 -1.10
CA GLY A 177 41.58 20.37 -1.18
C GLY A 177 40.82 21.61 -1.68
N ASN A 178 39.65 21.45 -2.31
CA ASN A 178 38.84 22.59 -2.77
C ASN A 178 38.00 23.23 -1.64
N LEU A 179 37.60 22.44 -0.65
CA LEU A 179 36.85 22.90 0.51
C LEU A 179 37.66 22.64 1.79
N PRO A 180 37.49 23.49 2.83
CA PRO A 180 38.11 23.24 4.12
C PRO A 180 37.63 21.89 4.69
N PRO A 181 38.48 21.14 5.43
CA PRO A 181 38.14 19.82 5.95
C PRO A 181 36.84 19.77 6.76
N SER A 182 36.45 20.89 7.37
CA SER A 182 35.19 21.05 8.10
C SER A 182 33.92 20.98 7.24
N MET A 183 34.03 21.03 5.91
CA MET A 183 32.92 21.02 4.95
C MET A 183 32.93 19.79 4.03
N ASN A 184 33.68 18.74 4.40
CA ASN A 184 33.65 17.47 3.67
C ASN A 184 32.30 16.76 3.94
N LEU A 185 31.34 16.99 3.04
CA LEU A 185 29.98 16.45 3.10
C LEU A 185 29.97 14.91 3.04
N THR A 186 30.87 14.30 2.30
CA THR A 186 30.99 12.82 2.20
C THR A 186 31.28 12.20 3.56
N GLN A 187 32.15 12.84 4.35
CA GLN A 187 32.48 12.39 5.71
C GLN A 187 31.39 12.76 6.73
N GLN A 188 30.70 13.89 6.56
CA GLN A 188 29.62 14.29 7.49
C GLN A 188 28.33 13.51 7.31
N LEU A 189 28.01 13.13 6.08
CA LEU A 189 26.83 12.36 5.72
C LEU A 189 27.05 10.85 5.84
N ASN A 190 28.25 10.40 6.25
CA ASN A 190 28.64 8.99 6.30
C ASN A 190 28.30 8.25 5.00
N LEU A 191 28.57 8.87 3.84
CA LEU A 191 28.38 8.21 2.56
C LEU A 191 29.32 7.01 2.44
N ARG A 192 28.95 6.04 1.60
CA ARG A 192 29.82 4.94 1.19
C ARG A 192 31.19 5.49 0.79
N LYS A 193 32.27 4.94 1.37
CA LYS A 193 33.67 5.37 1.16
C LYS A 193 34.11 5.41 -0.31
N ASP A 194 33.43 4.65 -1.16
CA ASP A 194 33.72 4.52 -2.59
C ASP A 194 32.74 5.33 -3.46
N SER A 195 31.80 6.06 -2.84
CA SER A 195 30.77 6.86 -3.52
C SER A 195 31.08 8.34 -3.43
N ASN A 196 30.95 9.02 -4.57
CA ASN A 196 31.04 10.48 -4.66
C ASN A 196 29.63 11.06 -4.46
N LEU A 197 29.51 12.31 -3.97
CA LEU A 197 28.23 13.02 -3.83
C LEU A 197 27.44 13.06 -5.15
N THR A 198 28.14 13.10 -6.28
CA THR A 198 27.53 13.02 -7.61
C THR A 198 26.82 11.67 -7.85
N ALA A 199 27.41 10.56 -7.42
CA ALA A 199 26.83 9.23 -7.54
C ALA A 199 25.64 9.07 -6.59
N ALA A 200 25.83 9.46 -5.32
CA ALA A 200 24.76 9.46 -4.31
C ALA A 200 23.56 10.32 -4.76
N TYR A 201 23.78 11.50 -5.32
CA TYR A 201 22.70 12.33 -5.87
C TYR A 201 21.92 11.62 -6.99
N ARG A 202 22.61 10.94 -7.91
CA ARG A 202 21.98 10.22 -9.03
C ARG A 202 21.17 9.03 -8.54
N GLU A 203 21.74 8.22 -7.67
CA GLU A 203 21.08 7.06 -7.07
C GLU A 203 19.83 7.51 -6.29
N CYS A 204 19.94 8.56 -5.49
CA CYS A 204 18.80 9.13 -4.77
C CYS A 204 17.75 9.75 -5.67
N LYS A 205 18.15 10.37 -6.78
CA LYS A 205 17.21 10.91 -7.77
C LYS A 205 16.46 9.80 -8.53
N SER A 206 17.08 8.62 -8.69
CA SER A 206 16.40 7.43 -9.23
C SER A 206 15.55 6.68 -8.21
N GLY A 207 15.48 7.16 -6.97
CA GLY A 207 14.67 6.54 -5.91
C GLY A 207 15.35 5.41 -5.16
N ALA A 208 16.69 5.32 -5.21
CA ALA A 208 17.44 4.29 -4.47
C ALA A 208 17.17 4.34 -2.97
N GLY A 209 17.28 3.17 -2.33
CA GLY A 209 17.19 3.02 -0.90
C GLY A 209 18.38 3.66 -0.17
N LEU A 210 18.11 4.39 0.90
CA LEU A 210 19.08 4.96 1.81
C LEU A 210 20.00 3.88 2.40
N TRP A 211 19.48 2.65 2.55
CA TRP A 211 20.23 1.49 3.04
C TRP A 211 21.47 1.18 2.21
N GLU A 212 21.33 1.29 0.88
CA GLU A 212 22.40 1.05 -0.09
C GLU A 212 23.39 2.23 -0.15
N VAL A 213 22.88 3.47 -0.14
CA VAL A 213 23.69 4.69 -0.30
C VAL A 213 24.54 5.00 0.94
N LEU A 214 24.01 4.79 2.15
CA LEU A 214 24.73 5.04 3.42
C LEU A 214 25.48 3.82 3.98
N GLN A 215 25.46 2.66 3.29
CA GLN A 215 26.02 1.39 3.79
C GLN A 215 25.51 0.98 5.17
N LEU A 216 24.21 1.17 5.46
CA LEU A 216 23.63 0.84 6.77
C LEU A 216 23.78 -0.64 7.13
N GLU A 217 23.91 -1.52 6.13
CA GLU A 217 24.14 -2.96 6.28
C GLU A 217 25.42 -3.30 7.10
N LYS A 218 26.48 -2.48 7.01
CA LYS A 218 27.73 -2.76 7.73
C LYS A 218 27.64 -2.51 9.23
N SER A 219 26.73 -1.65 9.65
CA SER A 219 26.58 -1.21 11.04
C SER A 219 25.30 -1.75 11.68
N TYR A 220 24.32 -2.18 10.90
CA TYR A 220 23.11 -2.86 11.37
C TYR A 220 22.72 -3.97 10.39
N ASP A 221 22.94 -5.23 10.78
CA ASP A 221 22.59 -6.40 9.96
C ASP A 221 21.09 -6.72 10.09
N LEU A 222 20.30 -6.10 9.21
CA LEU A 222 18.85 -6.31 9.16
C LEU A 222 18.50 -7.79 8.90
N ASP A 223 19.32 -8.53 8.13
CA ASP A 223 19.06 -9.94 7.85
C ASP A 223 19.22 -10.79 9.11
N GLU A 224 20.16 -10.45 9.99
CA GLU A 224 20.29 -11.13 11.27
C GLU A 224 19.07 -10.94 12.17
N HIS A 225 18.46 -9.76 12.14
CA HIS A 225 17.24 -9.43 12.90
C HIS A 225 15.97 -10.06 12.30
N LEU A 226 15.95 -10.31 10.99
CA LEU A 226 14.81 -10.90 10.26
C LEU A 226 14.91 -12.42 10.05
N LYS A 227 15.86 -13.11 10.70
CA LYS A 227 15.97 -14.59 10.65
C LYS A 227 14.69 -15.25 11.20
N SER A 228 13.93 -15.90 10.32
CA SER A 228 12.68 -16.62 10.66
C SER A 228 12.77 -17.53 11.89
N PRO A 229 13.84 -18.34 12.11
CA PRO A 229 13.94 -19.20 13.29
C PRO A 229 13.86 -18.45 14.63
N LYS A 230 14.29 -17.17 14.70
CA LYS A 230 14.20 -16.36 15.95
C LYS A 230 12.75 -16.19 16.43
N TYR A 231 11.79 -16.24 15.50
CA TYR A 231 10.36 -16.02 15.78
C TYR A 231 9.56 -17.33 15.75
N THR A 232 9.98 -18.31 14.94
CA THR A 232 9.17 -19.48 14.64
C THR A 232 9.61 -20.77 15.33
N ALA A 233 10.78 -20.82 15.96
CA ALA A 233 11.30 -22.03 16.60
C ALA A 233 10.36 -22.59 17.69
N ASN A 234 9.82 -21.72 18.56
CA ASN A 234 8.88 -22.14 19.60
C ASN A 234 7.56 -22.63 19.02
N PHE A 235 7.05 -21.96 17.97
CA PHE A 235 5.84 -22.35 17.26
C PHE A 235 5.99 -23.76 16.64
N GLN A 236 7.11 -23.99 15.95
CA GLN A 236 7.43 -25.29 15.35
C GLN A 236 7.60 -26.38 16.42
N LYS A 237 8.28 -26.06 17.52
CA LYS A 237 8.49 -27.02 18.62
C LYS A 237 7.17 -27.45 19.25
N ARG A 238 6.28 -26.51 19.60
CA ARG A 238 4.97 -26.83 20.22
C ARG A 238 4.09 -27.71 19.32
N LEU A 239 4.04 -27.42 18.02
CA LEU A 239 3.31 -28.25 17.06
C LEU A 239 3.96 -29.62 16.84
N GLY A 240 5.29 -29.70 16.87
CA GLY A 240 6.03 -30.96 16.76
C GLY A 240 5.86 -31.87 17.98
N ASP A 241 5.79 -31.28 19.18
CA ASP A 241 5.61 -32.00 20.44
C ASP A 241 4.16 -32.49 20.65
N PHE A 242 3.19 -31.93 19.91
CA PHE A 242 1.80 -32.34 20.02
C PHE A 242 1.59 -33.77 19.53
N THR A 243 1.09 -34.60 20.43
CA THR A 243 0.63 -35.96 20.14
C THR A 243 -0.74 -36.17 20.76
N ALA A 244 -1.77 -36.29 19.92
CA ALA A 244 -3.07 -36.75 20.41
C ALA A 244 -3.04 -38.28 20.52
N GLN A 245 -2.94 -38.78 21.75
CA GLN A 245 -3.25 -40.18 22.01
C GLN A 245 -4.78 -40.32 21.92
N LEU A 246 -5.26 -40.99 20.88
CA LEU A 246 -6.69 -41.23 20.66
C LEU A 246 -7.32 -42.21 21.67
N GLY A 247 -6.53 -42.69 22.64
CA GLY A 247 -6.94 -43.71 23.60
C GLY A 247 -7.25 -45.05 22.95
N ASP A 248 -7.74 -45.99 23.76
CA ASP A 248 -8.22 -47.28 23.27
C ASP A 248 -9.58 -47.09 22.57
N VAL A 249 -9.57 -47.01 21.25
CA VAL A 249 -10.80 -46.93 20.45
C VAL A 249 -11.51 -48.28 20.48
N ARG A 250 -12.67 -48.32 21.15
CA ARG A 250 -13.55 -49.51 21.23
C ARG A 250 -14.86 -49.26 20.47
N LEU A 251 -14.97 -49.86 19.29
CA LEU A 251 -16.16 -49.84 18.44
C LEU A 251 -17.23 -50.82 18.94
N LEU A 252 -16.82 -51.99 19.46
CA LEU A 252 -17.73 -52.97 20.05
C LEU A 252 -17.33 -53.25 21.51
N ARG A 253 -18.24 -52.94 22.43
CA ARG A 253 -18.07 -53.24 23.86
C ARG A 253 -17.94 -54.73 24.11
N SER A 254 -17.32 -55.08 25.24
CA SER A 254 -17.19 -56.45 25.72
C SER A 254 -18.55 -57.17 25.81
N GLU A 255 -19.59 -56.49 26.28
CA GLU A 255 -20.96 -57.02 26.32
C GLU A 255 -21.44 -57.47 24.93
N GLY A 256 -21.34 -56.60 23.92
CA GLY A 256 -21.77 -56.94 22.56
C GLY A 256 -20.91 -58.02 21.90
N ARG A 257 -19.61 -58.11 22.26
CA ARG A 257 -18.75 -59.22 21.83
C ARG A 257 -19.23 -60.54 22.44
N ASN A 258 -19.52 -60.54 23.73
CA ASN A 258 -20.02 -61.71 24.45
C ASN A 258 -21.40 -62.16 23.94
N ASP A 259 -22.30 -61.22 23.64
CA ASP A 259 -23.62 -61.51 23.06
C ASP A 259 -23.50 -62.21 21.71
N LEU A 260 -22.59 -61.74 20.84
CA LEU A 260 -22.34 -62.35 19.54
C LEU A 260 -21.72 -63.75 19.68
N GLU A 261 -20.73 -63.92 20.58
CA GLU A 261 -20.13 -65.22 20.86
C GLU A 261 -21.14 -66.21 21.44
N THR A 262 -22.01 -65.74 22.33
CA THR A 262 -23.10 -66.55 22.91
C THR A 262 -24.11 -66.93 21.83
N PHE A 263 -24.47 -66.00 20.94
CA PHE A 263 -25.37 -66.29 19.82
C PHE A 263 -24.76 -67.33 18.85
N ALA A 264 -23.46 -67.23 18.57
CA ALA A 264 -22.76 -68.23 17.76
C ALA A 264 -22.73 -69.63 18.42
N ARG A 265 -22.70 -69.69 19.76
CA ARG A 265 -22.69 -70.94 20.54
C ARG A 265 -24.07 -71.40 20.99
N SER A 266 -25.14 -70.80 20.47
CA SER A 266 -26.51 -71.10 20.90
C SER A 266 -27.05 -72.45 20.41
N GLY A 267 -26.30 -73.16 19.55
CA GLY A 267 -26.72 -74.43 18.95
C GLY A 267 -27.75 -74.28 17.85
N VAL A 268 -27.99 -73.05 17.36
CA VAL A 268 -28.91 -72.77 16.25
C VAL A 268 -28.49 -73.48 14.96
N ASP A 269 -27.20 -73.69 14.75
CA ASP A 269 -26.62 -74.46 13.64
C ASP A 269 -26.81 -75.98 13.77
N GLU A 270 -27.08 -76.48 14.97
CA GLU A 270 -27.30 -77.91 15.25
C GLU A 270 -28.78 -78.32 15.13
N VAL A 271 -29.69 -77.36 14.92
CA VAL A 271 -31.13 -77.62 14.78
C VAL A 271 -31.40 -78.37 13.48
N ASP A 272 -32.12 -79.49 13.58
CA ASP A 272 -32.59 -80.23 12.41
C ASP A 272 -33.78 -79.52 11.73
N TYR A 273 -33.46 -78.49 10.96
CA TYR A 273 -34.43 -77.76 10.15
C TYR A 273 -35.11 -78.64 9.10
N GLY A 274 -34.50 -79.77 8.70
CA GLY A 274 -35.10 -80.73 7.77
C GLY A 274 -36.35 -81.37 8.37
N SER A 275 -36.26 -81.85 9.60
CA SER A 275 -37.40 -82.40 10.33
C SER A 275 -38.56 -81.41 10.47
N PHE A 276 -38.28 -80.15 10.82
CA PHE A 276 -39.32 -79.12 10.86
C PHE A 276 -39.97 -78.88 9.49
N GLN A 277 -39.18 -78.92 8.41
CA GLN A 277 -39.70 -78.75 7.05
C GLN A 277 -40.61 -79.90 6.61
N GLU A 278 -40.31 -81.13 7.01
CA GLU A 278 -41.19 -82.28 6.75
C GLU A 278 -42.48 -82.21 7.58
N GLU A 279 -42.40 -81.85 8.87
CA GLU A 279 -43.57 -81.73 9.73
C GLU A 279 -44.56 -80.67 9.21
N MET A 280 -44.05 -79.56 8.66
CA MET A 280 -44.88 -78.50 8.07
C MET A 280 -45.61 -78.91 6.79
N LYS A 281 -45.24 -80.03 6.15
CA LYS A 281 -45.98 -80.56 4.99
C LYS A 281 -47.22 -81.35 5.42
N ILE A 282 -47.34 -81.71 6.70
CA ILE A 282 -48.49 -82.42 7.23
C ILE A 282 -49.68 -81.45 7.30
N PRO A 283 -50.84 -81.81 6.72
CA PRO A 283 -52.02 -80.94 6.76
C PRO A 283 -52.47 -80.73 8.21
N VAL A 284 -52.88 -79.49 8.54
CA VAL A 284 -53.33 -79.09 9.89
C VAL A 284 -54.49 -79.97 10.39
N VAL A 285 -55.35 -80.41 9.48
CA VAL A 285 -56.44 -81.35 9.77
C VAL A 285 -56.34 -82.54 8.80
N GLN A 286 -56.35 -83.76 9.36
CA GLN A 286 -56.25 -85.00 8.58
C GLN A 286 -57.46 -85.23 7.66
N THR A 287 -58.64 -84.75 8.08
CA THR A 287 -59.90 -84.85 7.34
C THR A 287 -60.31 -83.49 6.80
N SER A 288 -60.74 -83.44 5.54
CA SER A 288 -61.30 -82.23 4.96
C SER A 288 -62.61 -81.88 5.64
N LEU A 289 -62.58 -80.89 6.55
CA LEU A 289 -63.80 -80.37 7.20
C LEU A 289 -64.84 -79.92 6.17
N PRO A 290 -64.47 -79.26 5.05
CA PRO A 290 -65.41 -78.95 3.97
C PRO A 290 -66.05 -80.17 3.32
N ALA A 291 -65.31 -81.25 3.13
CA ALA A 291 -65.86 -82.48 2.56
C ALA A 291 -66.82 -83.16 3.54
N LEU A 292 -66.45 -83.23 4.82
CA LEU A 292 -67.29 -83.76 5.88
C LEU A 292 -68.58 -82.94 6.05
N ALA A 293 -68.47 -81.60 6.06
CA ALA A 293 -69.61 -80.68 6.11
C ALA A 293 -70.58 -80.93 4.95
N ARG A 294 -70.06 -81.06 3.72
CA ARG A 294 -70.87 -81.39 2.53
C ARG A 294 -71.54 -82.76 2.62
N SER A 295 -70.87 -83.76 3.18
CA SER A 295 -71.49 -85.08 3.42
C SER A 295 -72.63 -85.00 4.45
N LEU A 296 -72.47 -84.22 5.53
CA LEU A 296 -73.53 -84.00 6.53
C LEU A 296 -74.73 -83.24 5.94
N GLU A 297 -74.49 -82.22 5.10
CA GLU A 297 -75.55 -81.51 4.35
C GLU A 297 -76.28 -82.45 3.36
N GLY A 298 -75.57 -83.39 2.74
CA GLY A 298 -76.16 -84.43 1.89
C GLY A 298 -77.05 -85.39 2.67
N LEU A 299 -76.60 -85.88 3.83
CA LEU A 299 -77.36 -86.74 4.73
C LEU A 299 -78.59 -86.02 5.31
N GLN A 300 -78.46 -84.73 5.62
CA GLN A 300 -79.57 -83.87 6.06
C GLN A 300 -80.72 -83.90 5.05
N LYS A 301 -80.43 -83.73 3.75
CA LYS A 301 -81.45 -83.67 2.68
C LYS A 301 -82.23 -84.97 2.51
N MET A 302 -81.67 -86.10 2.94
CA MET A 302 -82.31 -87.41 2.88
C MET A 302 -83.12 -87.77 4.13
N GLN A 303 -83.07 -86.96 5.19
CA GLN A 303 -83.75 -87.28 6.44
C GLN A 303 -85.22 -86.85 6.48
N ARG A 304 -86.07 -87.76 6.97
CA ARG A 304 -87.51 -87.50 7.19
C ARG A 304 -87.80 -86.91 8.58
N ASN A 305 -86.89 -87.11 9.55
CA ASN A 305 -87.01 -86.53 10.89
C ASN A 305 -86.37 -85.14 10.92
N GLY A 306 -87.21 -84.10 11.04
CA GLY A 306 -86.77 -82.70 11.04
C GLY A 306 -85.77 -82.35 12.15
N THR A 307 -85.82 -83.05 13.29
CA THR A 307 -84.88 -82.83 14.41
C THR A 307 -83.47 -83.33 14.07
N VAL A 308 -83.38 -84.49 13.41
CA VAL A 308 -82.09 -85.07 12.97
C VAL A 308 -81.50 -84.24 11.83
N ALA A 309 -82.34 -83.81 10.88
CA ALA A 309 -81.93 -82.90 9.81
C ALA A 309 -81.40 -81.55 10.37
N GLY A 310 -82.07 -80.97 11.37
CA GLY A 310 -81.62 -79.74 12.02
C GLY A 310 -80.27 -79.87 12.73
N ARG A 311 -80.02 -81.00 13.40
CA ARG A 311 -78.71 -81.28 14.04
C ARG A 311 -77.59 -81.46 13.01
N LEU A 312 -77.83 -82.21 11.93
CA LEU A 312 -76.86 -82.38 10.84
C LEU A 312 -76.48 -81.03 10.19
N ALA A 313 -77.46 -80.14 10.01
CA ALA A 313 -77.22 -78.79 9.49
C ALA A 313 -76.37 -77.92 10.44
N ALA A 314 -76.62 -78.02 11.74
CA ALA A 314 -75.86 -77.29 12.75
C ALA A 314 -74.39 -77.75 12.80
N GLU A 315 -74.15 -79.07 12.75
CA GLU A 315 -72.79 -79.63 12.70
C GLU A 315 -72.06 -79.26 11.41
N ALA A 316 -72.73 -79.32 10.25
CA ALA A 316 -72.13 -78.87 8.99
C ALA A 316 -71.73 -77.39 9.03
N LYS A 317 -72.59 -76.53 9.59
CA LYS A 317 -72.30 -75.11 9.79
C LYS A 317 -71.12 -74.89 10.75
N ALA A 318 -71.05 -75.65 11.83
CA ALA A 318 -69.93 -75.60 12.78
C ALA A 318 -68.60 -76.01 12.12
N LEU A 319 -68.61 -77.04 11.27
CA LEU A 319 -67.44 -77.46 10.49
C LEU A 319 -66.98 -76.38 9.50
N TRP A 320 -67.91 -75.71 8.79
CA TRP A 320 -67.56 -74.58 7.93
C TRP A 320 -66.98 -73.39 8.69
N GLN A 321 -67.55 -73.07 9.86
CA GLN A 321 -67.01 -72.04 10.74
C GLN A 321 -65.61 -72.41 11.23
N MET A 322 -65.38 -73.67 11.60
CA MET A 322 -64.07 -74.16 12.04
C MET A 322 -63.04 -74.11 10.91
N GLN A 323 -63.41 -74.48 9.68
CA GLN A 323 -62.53 -74.34 8.52
C GLN A 323 -62.12 -72.88 8.27
N ASN A 324 -63.11 -71.98 8.16
CA ASN A 324 -62.87 -70.59 7.74
C ASN A 324 -62.27 -69.72 8.83
N SER A 325 -62.31 -70.14 10.10
CA SER A 325 -61.69 -69.42 11.21
C SER A 325 -60.40 -70.09 11.66
N THR A 326 -60.49 -71.29 12.21
CA THR A 326 -59.41 -71.93 12.95
C THR A 326 -58.41 -72.57 12.00
N VAL A 327 -58.88 -73.41 11.07
CA VAL A 327 -57.99 -74.13 10.15
C VAL A 327 -57.24 -73.17 9.23
N GLN A 328 -57.95 -72.23 8.59
CA GLN A 328 -57.31 -71.27 7.69
C GLN A 328 -56.27 -70.38 8.41
N THR A 329 -56.54 -69.96 9.66
CA THR A 329 -55.58 -69.19 10.45
C THR A 329 -54.35 -70.03 10.79
N GLN A 330 -54.54 -71.29 11.18
CA GLN A 330 -53.45 -72.21 11.48
C GLN A 330 -52.61 -72.52 10.23
N GLU A 331 -53.23 -72.74 9.07
CA GLU A 331 -52.53 -72.92 7.79
C GLU A 331 -51.65 -71.70 7.45
N ALA A 332 -52.18 -70.48 7.61
CA ALA A 332 -51.42 -69.26 7.39
C ALA A 332 -50.22 -69.12 8.36
N LEU A 333 -50.37 -69.54 9.62
CA LEU A 333 -49.28 -69.56 10.59
C LEU A 333 -48.21 -70.60 10.24
N VAL A 334 -48.60 -71.78 9.75
CA VAL A 334 -47.66 -72.81 9.27
C VAL A 334 -46.85 -72.31 8.08
N VAL A 335 -47.46 -71.56 7.15
CA VAL A 335 -46.72 -70.93 6.04
C VAL A 335 -45.68 -69.94 6.55
N LYS A 336 -46.05 -69.05 7.49
CA LYS A 336 -45.13 -68.07 8.09
C LYS A 336 -43.99 -68.73 8.88
N LEU A 337 -44.30 -69.81 9.60
CA LEU A 337 -43.30 -70.64 10.25
C LEU A 337 -42.35 -71.25 9.22
N GLY A 338 -42.88 -71.76 8.11
CA GLY A 338 -42.10 -72.31 7.01
C GLY A 338 -41.12 -71.33 6.38
N GLU A 339 -41.52 -70.07 6.21
CA GLU A 339 -40.62 -69.00 5.78
C GLU A 339 -39.49 -68.74 6.79
N SER A 340 -39.83 -68.70 8.08
CA SER A 340 -38.87 -68.46 9.16
C SER A 340 -37.86 -69.61 9.29
N VAL A 341 -38.33 -70.86 9.24
CA VAL A 341 -37.50 -72.07 9.26
C VAL A 341 -36.59 -72.12 8.03
N ARG A 342 -37.08 -71.78 6.84
CA ARG A 342 -36.28 -71.74 5.62
C ARG A 342 -35.21 -70.65 5.64
N PHE A 343 -35.52 -69.49 6.23
CA PHE A 343 -34.53 -68.43 6.43
C PHE A 343 -33.43 -68.89 7.39
N LEU A 344 -33.80 -69.46 8.54
CA LEU A 344 -32.86 -69.98 9.53
C LEU A 344 -32.02 -71.12 8.96
N SER A 345 -32.60 -72.05 8.20
CA SER A 345 -31.86 -73.17 7.61
C SER A 345 -30.75 -72.74 6.65
N ARG A 346 -30.89 -71.55 6.03
CA ARG A 346 -29.85 -70.96 5.17
C ARG A 346 -28.82 -70.14 5.95
N LEU A 347 -29.24 -69.51 7.05
CA LEU A 347 -28.38 -68.64 7.85
C LEU A 347 -27.51 -69.43 8.83
N ALA A 348 -28.11 -70.41 9.53
CA ALA A 348 -27.53 -71.09 10.68
C ALA A 348 -26.19 -71.77 10.39
N PRO A 349 -26.01 -72.52 9.26
CA PRO A 349 -24.73 -73.17 8.97
C PRO A 349 -23.53 -72.21 8.84
N HIS A 350 -23.79 -70.95 8.50
CA HIS A 350 -22.77 -69.92 8.31
C HIS A 350 -22.67 -68.96 9.49
N LEU A 351 -23.48 -69.15 10.55
CA LEU A 351 -23.59 -68.18 11.64
C LEU A 351 -22.28 -68.03 12.41
N GLN A 352 -21.69 -69.15 12.83
CA GLN A 352 -20.44 -69.15 13.61
C GLN A 352 -19.30 -68.49 12.83
N GLU A 353 -19.14 -68.85 11.55
CA GLU A 353 -18.11 -68.28 10.68
C GLU A 353 -18.31 -66.76 10.48
N ARG A 354 -19.54 -66.32 10.24
CA ARG A 354 -19.86 -64.90 10.06
C ARG A 354 -19.61 -64.09 11.33
N VAL A 355 -19.98 -64.61 12.50
CA VAL A 355 -19.71 -63.95 13.79
C VAL A 355 -18.19 -63.86 14.03
N LYS A 356 -17.47 -64.96 13.85
CA LYS A 356 -16.01 -64.99 14.02
C LYS A 356 -15.30 -63.99 13.09
N THR A 357 -15.70 -63.94 11.82
CA THR A 357 -15.17 -63.01 10.83
C THR A 357 -15.48 -61.56 11.20
N THR A 358 -16.69 -61.29 11.68
CA THR A 358 -17.11 -59.95 12.13
C THR A 358 -16.29 -59.48 13.32
N LEU A 359 -16.13 -60.33 14.35
CA LEU A 359 -15.32 -60.02 15.54
C LEU A 359 -13.85 -59.81 15.20
N ALA A 360 -13.29 -60.63 14.31
CA ALA A 360 -11.92 -60.46 13.83
C ALA A 360 -11.72 -59.15 13.06
N THR A 361 -12.69 -58.78 12.21
CA THR A 361 -12.67 -57.52 11.47
C THR A 361 -12.74 -56.32 12.42
N ILE A 362 -13.63 -56.35 13.41
CA ILE A 362 -13.74 -55.31 14.43
C ILE A 362 -12.44 -55.17 15.21
N ALA A 363 -11.84 -56.26 15.68
CA ALA A 363 -10.57 -56.23 16.39
C ALA A 363 -9.44 -55.64 15.53
N SER A 364 -9.41 -55.98 14.24
CA SER A 364 -8.43 -55.43 13.30
C SER A 364 -8.62 -53.92 13.07
N VAL A 365 -9.86 -53.44 13.02
CA VAL A 365 -10.16 -52.01 12.90
C VAL A 365 -9.80 -51.27 14.18
N GLU A 366 -10.19 -51.78 15.35
CA GLU A 366 -9.87 -51.19 16.66
C GLU A 366 -8.35 -51.08 16.88
N ALA A 367 -7.55 -52.02 16.38
CA ALA A 367 -6.09 -51.97 16.45
C ALA A 367 -5.44 -50.97 15.47
N ARG A 368 -5.97 -50.86 14.23
CA ARG A 368 -5.37 -50.02 13.18
C ARG A 368 -5.82 -48.56 13.22
N LEU A 369 -7.07 -48.32 13.62
CA LEU A 369 -7.70 -47.00 13.55
C LEU A 369 -6.95 -45.94 14.38
N PRO A 370 -6.50 -46.20 15.63
CA PRO A 370 -5.73 -45.21 16.40
C PRO A 370 -4.40 -44.85 15.71
N VAL A 371 -3.70 -45.84 15.16
CA VAL A 371 -2.41 -45.65 14.48
C VAL A 371 -2.59 -44.81 13.21
N GLN A 372 -3.58 -45.14 12.38
CA GLN A 372 -3.88 -44.41 11.15
C GLN A 372 -4.34 -42.99 11.43
N ALA A 373 -5.23 -42.79 12.41
CA ALA A 373 -5.69 -41.46 12.80
C ALA A 373 -4.53 -40.60 13.34
N GLN A 374 -3.61 -41.17 14.12
CA GLN A 374 -2.41 -40.47 14.59
C GLN A 374 -1.46 -40.10 13.44
N GLN A 375 -1.32 -40.97 12.43
CA GLN A 375 -0.51 -40.70 11.24
C GLN A 375 -1.09 -39.55 10.40
N ILE A 376 -2.40 -39.57 10.16
CA ILE A 376 -3.12 -38.50 9.45
C ILE A 376 -2.96 -37.19 10.21
N LEU A 377 -3.17 -37.20 11.53
CA LEU A 377 -3.03 -36.01 12.36
C LEU A 377 -1.62 -35.43 12.32
N ARG A 378 -0.57 -36.25 12.40
CA ARG A 378 0.82 -35.79 12.26
C ARG A 378 1.10 -35.20 10.87
N GLN A 379 0.56 -35.81 9.82
CA GLN A 379 0.74 -35.33 8.45
C GLN A 379 0.08 -33.96 8.26
N GLU A 380 -1.15 -33.79 8.75
CA GLU A 380 -1.89 -32.53 8.68
C GLU A 380 -1.22 -31.42 9.51
N ILE A 381 -0.78 -31.73 10.73
CA ILE A 381 -0.02 -30.78 11.55
C ILE A 381 1.28 -30.36 10.86
N GLY A 382 2.00 -31.31 10.26
CA GLY A 382 3.20 -31.00 9.49
C GLY A 382 2.92 -30.10 8.28
N CYS A 383 1.79 -30.33 7.59
CA CYS A 383 1.35 -29.50 6.47
C CYS A 383 1.00 -28.07 6.93
N PHE A 384 0.20 -27.96 7.99
CA PHE A 384 -0.16 -26.69 8.62
C PHE A 384 1.09 -25.92 9.07
N THR A 385 1.99 -26.57 9.80
CA THR A 385 3.24 -25.97 10.28
C THR A 385 4.05 -25.40 9.12
N ARG A 386 4.28 -26.16 8.04
CA ARG A 386 5.02 -25.68 6.86
C ARG A 386 4.32 -24.49 6.19
N LYS A 387 2.99 -24.51 6.12
CA LYS A 387 2.21 -23.42 5.53
C LYS A 387 2.38 -22.13 6.33
N GLU A 388 2.21 -22.19 7.65
CA GLU A 388 2.35 -21.04 8.53
C GLU A 388 3.79 -20.51 8.56
N LEU A 389 4.79 -21.38 8.66
CA LEU A 389 6.21 -20.99 8.60
C LEU A 389 6.56 -20.23 7.31
N ARG A 390 5.95 -20.63 6.19
CA ARG A 390 6.13 -19.94 4.90
C ARG A 390 5.49 -18.56 4.90
N TYR A 391 4.31 -18.38 5.52
CA TYR A 391 3.73 -17.03 5.68
C TYR A 391 4.60 -16.13 6.53
N PHE A 392 5.14 -16.64 7.66
CA PHE A 392 6.10 -15.88 8.47
C PHE A 392 7.36 -15.50 7.68
N ALA A 393 7.95 -16.43 6.95
CA ALA A 393 9.12 -16.15 6.12
C ALA A 393 8.81 -15.11 5.02
N GLN A 394 7.65 -15.21 4.37
CA GLN A 394 7.20 -14.25 3.37
C GLN A 394 7.00 -12.85 3.98
N TYR A 395 6.40 -12.77 5.17
CA TYR A 395 6.22 -11.50 5.87
C TYR A 395 7.55 -10.86 6.25
N LEU A 396 8.49 -11.61 6.82
CA LEU A 396 9.82 -11.09 7.17
C LEU A 396 10.62 -10.67 5.94
N HIS A 397 10.48 -11.40 4.83
CA HIS A 397 11.08 -11.00 3.55
C HIS A 397 10.50 -9.68 3.05
N TRP A 398 9.17 -9.53 3.08
CA TRP A 398 8.49 -8.28 2.73
C TRP A 398 8.95 -7.11 3.62
N VAL A 399 9.01 -7.29 4.94
CA VAL A 399 9.54 -6.27 5.87
C VAL A 399 10.97 -5.88 5.49
N GLY A 400 11.83 -6.86 5.20
CA GLY A 400 13.21 -6.61 4.80
C GLY A 400 13.33 -5.87 3.48
N GLN A 401 12.45 -6.12 2.52
CA GLN A 401 12.43 -5.42 1.23
C GLN A 401 11.91 -3.98 1.40
N THR A 402 10.76 -3.82 2.05
CA THR A 402 10.13 -2.51 2.29
C THR A 402 11.01 -1.56 3.12
N LEU A 403 11.78 -2.07 4.09
CA LEU A 403 12.73 -1.25 4.84
C LEU A 403 13.93 -0.79 4.00
N ARG A 404 14.38 -1.62 3.04
CA ARG A 404 15.52 -1.27 2.18
C ARG A 404 15.12 -0.36 1.02
N GLU A 405 13.97 -0.61 0.41
CA GLU A 405 13.57 0.00 -0.87
C GLU A 405 12.52 1.10 -0.71
N ASP A 406 11.44 0.86 0.06
CA ASP A 406 10.24 1.70 0.02
C ASP A 406 10.18 2.79 1.10
N VAL A 407 10.49 2.45 2.36
CA VAL A 407 10.34 3.37 3.51
C VAL A 407 11.53 4.31 3.64
N ALA A 408 12.71 3.85 3.24
CA ALA A 408 13.95 4.57 3.39
C ALA A 408 14.45 5.09 2.03
N SER A 409 13.59 5.63 1.16
CA SER A 409 14.09 6.24 -0.08
C SER A 409 15.01 7.43 0.24
N CYS A 410 16.15 7.54 -0.45
CA CYS A 410 17.04 8.69 -0.27
C CYS A 410 16.68 9.89 -1.15
N GLN A 411 15.55 9.82 -1.86
CA GLN A 411 15.02 10.91 -2.70
C GLN A 411 14.89 12.28 -1.99
N PRO A 412 14.51 12.37 -0.69
CA PRO A 412 14.50 13.66 0.01
C PRO A 412 15.84 14.40 0.00
N LEU A 413 16.97 13.69 -0.01
CA LEU A 413 18.30 14.30 -0.13
C LEU A 413 18.49 14.96 -1.50
N ALA A 414 18.15 14.24 -2.58
CA ALA A 414 18.22 14.78 -3.93
C ALA A 414 17.27 15.98 -4.11
N THR A 415 16.07 15.90 -3.54
CA THR A 415 15.10 17.01 -3.54
C THR A 415 15.61 18.21 -2.76
N ALA A 416 16.27 18.03 -1.61
CA ALA A 416 16.85 19.12 -0.85
C ALA A 416 17.96 19.86 -1.65
N LEU A 417 18.80 19.12 -2.37
CA LEU A 417 19.84 19.68 -3.24
C LEU A 417 19.23 20.43 -4.44
N ASP A 418 18.21 19.86 -5.08
CA ASP A 418 17.48 20.51 -6.18
C ASP A 418 16.76 21.79 -5.69
N ASN A 419 16.15 21.76 -4.51
CA ASN A 419 15.53 22.94 -3.89
C ASN A 419 16.57 24.02 -3.55
N GLY A 420 17.73 23.62 -3.02
CA GLY A 420 18.84 24.55 -2.74
C GLY A 420 19.29 25.28 -4.00
N ARG A 421 19.40 24.57 -5.12
CA ARG A 421 19.67 25.17 -6.44
C ARG A 421 18.58 26.15 -6.85
N VAL A 422 17.31 25.75 -6.80
CA VAL A 422 16.18 26.62 -7.20
C VAL A 422 16.16 27.90 -6.38
N ILE A 423 16.41 27.81 -5.07
CA ILE A 423 16.48 28.99 -4.19
C ILE A 423 17.62 29.91 -4.61
N LEU A 424 18.84 29.38 -4.74
CA LEU A 424 20.01 30.22 -5.03
C LEU A 424 19.99 30.79 -6.46
N CYS A 425 19.69 29.96 -7.45
CA CYS A 425 19.80 30.33 -8.85
C CYS A 425 18.55 31.05 -9.34
N ASP A 426 17.39 30.42 -9.19
CA ASP A 426 16.16 30.93 -9.81
C ASP A 426 15.53 32.04 -8.97
N ARG A 427 15.65 31.99 -7.63
CA ARG A 427 15.02 32.98 -6.72
C ARG A 427 15.95 34.12 -6.29
N ILE A 428 17.27 33.96 -6.37
CA ILE A 428 18.24 34.98 -5.95
C ILE A 428 19.06 35.48 -7.15
N ALA A 429 19.80 34.60 -7.83
CA ALA A 429 20.72 35.00 -8.89
C ALA A 429 20.00 35.57 -10.12
N ASP A 430 18.91 34.94 -10.57
CA ASP A 430 18.16 35.39 -11.75
C ASP A 430 17.55 36.80 -11.58
N PRO A 431 16.81 37.12 -10.49
CA PRO A 431 16.33 38.48 -10.24
C PRO A 431 17.48 39.50 -10.10
N TRP A 432 18.58 39.12 -9.46
CA TRP A 432 19.77 39.97 -9.36
C TRP A 432 20.35 40.29 -10.74
N ASN A 433 20.40 39.27 -11.61
CA ASN A 433 20.88 39.42 -12.97
C ASN A 433 19.95 40.28 -13.83
N ALA A 434 18.64 40.09 -13.69
CA ALA A 434 17.66 40.95 -14.35
C ALA A 434 17.78 42.42 -13.91
N PHE A 435 18.07 42.67 -12.62
CA PHE A 435 18.24 44.02 -12.09
C PHE A 435 19.42 44.77 -12.73
N TRP A 436 20.63 44.21 -12.71
CA TRP A 436 21.78 44.91 -13.31
C TRP A 436 21.67 45.01 -14.82
N PHE A 437 21.08 44.01 -15.48
CA PHE A 437 20.90 44.02 -16.94
C PHE A 437 19.94 45.14 -17.35
N SER A 438 18.80 45.26 -16.68
CA SER A 438 17.83 46.33 -16.96
C SER A 438 18.40 47.72 -16.65
N LEU A 439 19.08 47.89 -15.51
CA LEU A 439 19.73 49.15 -15.15
C LEU A 439 20.87 49.50 -16.13
N GLY A 440 21.61 48.49 -16.58
CA GLY A 440 22.65 48.62 -17.60
C GLY A 440 22.08 49.10 -18.94
N CYS A 441 20.97 48.52 -19.39
CA CYS A 441 20.26 49.01 -20.57
C CYS A 441 19.81 50.47 -20.41
N CYS A 442 19.19 50.82 -19.29
CA CYS A 442 18.79 52.22 -19.03
C CYS A 442 19.99 53.17 -19.10
N THR A 443 21.11 52.80 -18.47
CA THR A 443 22.34 53.59 -18.45
C THR A 443 22.95 53.75 -19.84
N PHE A 444 22.95 52.67 -20.64
CA PHE A 444 23.41 52.71 -22.02
C PHE A 444 22.59 53.69 -22.87
N PHE A 445 21.25 53.68 -22.71
CA PHE A 445 20.35 54.59 -23.43
C PHE A 445 20.37 56.04 -22.93
N LEU A 446 20.96 56.34 -21.76
CA LEU A 446 21.15 57.72 -21.32
C LEU A 446 22.08 58.50 -22.26
N ILE A 447 23.09 57.86 -22.85
CA ILE A 447 24.05 58.51 -23.76
C ILE A 447 23.34 59.08 -25.01
N PRO A 448 22.63 58.29 -25.83
CA PRO A 448 21.90 58.83 -26.97
C PRO A 448 20.78 59.79 -26.52
N ASN A 449 20.12 59.51 -25.39
CA ASN A 449 19.09 60.40 -24.83
C ASN A 449 19.63 61.81 -24.58
N ILE A 450 20.81 61.94 -23.95
CA ILE A 450 21.45 63.23 -23.69
C ILE A 450 21.74 63.97 -24.99
N ILE A 451 22.28 63.28 -26.00
CA ILE A 451 22.59 63.89 -27.31
C ILE A 451 21.32 64.44 -27.97
N PHE A 452 20.25 63.64 -28.00
CA PHE A 452 18.97 64.05 -28.58
C PHE A 452 18.32 65.18 -27.79
N ALA A 453 18.32 65.12 -26.45
CA ALA A 453 17.76 66.17 -25.60
C ALA A 453 18.48 67.53 -25.78
N ILE A 454 19.82 67.55 -25.92
CA ILE A 454 20.58 68.77 -26.23
C ILE A 454 20.27 69.30 -27.63
N ARG A 455 20.01 68.41 -28.61
CA ARG A 455 19.63 68.84 -29.96
C ARG A 455 18.20 69.39 -30.00
N LEU A 456 17.26 68.74 -29.33
CA LEU A 456 15.84 69.13 -29.25
C LEU A 456 15.65 70.46 -28.52
N THR A 457 16.37 70.69 -27.42
CA THR A 457 16.34 71.96 -26.68
C THR A 457 16.70 73.15 -27.56
N LYS A 458 17.67 72.99 -28.47
CA LYS A 458 18.01 74.04 -29.45
C LYS A 458 16.84 74.36 -30.39
N HIS A 459 15.96 73.41 -30.70
CA HIS A 459 14.80 73.62 -31.56
C HIS A 459 13.59 74.18 -30.79
N PHE A 460 13.44 73.85 -29.51
CA PHE A 460 12.36 74.38 -28.67
C PHE A 460 12.57 75.84 -28.25
N ARG A 461 13.81 76.34 -28.25
CA ARG A 461 14.12 77.75 -27.98
C ARG A 461 13.98 78.65 -29.23
N PRO A 462 13.58 79.93 -29.06
CA PRO A 462 13.43 80.86 -30.18
C PRO A 462 14.76 81.21 -30.87
N ILE A 463 14.73 81.38 -32.20
CA ILE A 463 15.91 81.70 -33.01
C ILE A 463 16.54 83.05 -32.61
N ARG A 464 15.75 84.00 -32.10
CA ARG A 464 16.25 85.30 -31.62
C ARG A 464 17.31 85.15 -30.52
N ASN A 465 17.19 84.14 -29.66
CA ASN A 465 18.19 83.85 -28.63
C ASN A 465 19.44 83.15 -29.18
N ARG A 466 19.41 82.56 -30.38
CA ARG A 466 20.62 82.04 -31.06
C ARG A 466 21.48 83.16 -31.60
N LEU A 467 20.86 84.20 -32.18
CA LEU A 467 21.59 85.34 -32.78
C LEU A 467 22.30 86.19 -31.72
N ILE A 468 21.74 86.33 -30.51
CA ILE A 468 22.34 87.10 -29.42
C ILE A 468 23.55 86.37 -28.79
N SER A 469 23.58 85.03 -28.82
CA SER A 469 24.69 84.26 -28.21
C SER A 469 25.91 84.07 -29.12
N THR A 470 25.78 84.30 -30.43
CA THR A 470 26.88 84.21 -31.41
C THR A 470 27.21 85.55 -32.07
N GLY A 471 26.50 86.63 -31.72
CA GLY A 471 26.80 87.97 -32.16
C GLY A 471 27.80 88.63 -31.22
N SER A 472 29.02 88.82 -31.70
CA SER A 472 29.76 90.05 -31.40
C SER A 472 28.79 91.24 -31.48
N GLU A 473 28.94 92.21 -30.60
CA GLU A 473 28.37 93.54 -30.77
C GLU A 473 28.52 93.95 -32.25
N GLU A 474 27.44 94.46 -32.84
CA GLU A 474 27.24 94.72 -34.29
C GLU A 474 26.42 93.65 -35.03
N THR A 475 25.10 93.64 -34.82
CA THR A 475 24.10 93.58 -35.92
C THR A 475 22.70 93.82 -35.37
N CYS A 476 22.08 94.93 -35.77
CA CYS A 476 20.68 95.24 -35.49
C CYS A 476 19.74 94.22 -36.17
N PRO A 477 18.61 93.83 -35.55
CA PRO A 477 17.68 92.90 -36.17
C PRO A 477 16.94 93.57 -37.33
N PHE A 478 16.97 92.93 -38.50
CA PHE A 478 16.14 93.29 -39.66
C PHE A 478 14.66 93.02 -39.33
N HIS A 479 13.85 94.08 -39.32
CA HIS A 479 12.40 94.01 -39.24
C HIS A 479 11.85 93.89 -40.67
N ILE A 480 11.25 92.74 -41.02
CA ILE A 480 10.44 92.63 -42.24
C ILE A 480 8.99 92.96 -41.85
N PRO A 481 8.35 94.00 -42.41
CA PRO A 481 6.95 94.30 -42.12
C PRO A 481 6.02 93.32 -42.83
N ARG A 482 5.02 92.79 -42.11
CA ARG A 482 3.90 92.04 -42.72
C ARG A 482 2.98 93.03 -43.46
N VAL A 483 2.64 92.72 -44.71
CA VAL A 483 1.56 93.37 -45.46
C VAL A 483 0.23 92.91 -44.85
N THR A 484 -0.50 93.83 -44.24
CA THR A 484 -1.90 93.65 -43.85
C THR A 484 -2.74 93.44 -45.11
N ALA A 485 -3.29 92.25 -45.28
CA ALA A 485 -4.38 92.01 -46.22
C ALA A 485 -5.61 92.80 -45.76
N LEU A 486 -6.06 93.76 -46.58
CA LEU A 486 -7.35 94.40 -46.45
C LEU A 486 -8.46 93.34 -46.55
N LYS A 487 -9.36 93.33 -45.57
CA LYS A 487 -10.72 92.85 -45.77
C LYS A 487 -11.47 93.86 -46.66
N LEU A 488 -11.96 93.40 -47.80
CA LEU A 488 -13.37 93.59 -48.16
C LEU A 488 -13.97 92.22 -48.47
#